data_AF-A0A6B2CU50-F1
#
_entry.id   AF-A0A6B2CU50-F1
#
_cell.length_a   1.000
_cell.length_b   1.000
_cell.length_c   1.000
_cell.angle_alpha   90.00
_cell.angle_beta   90.00
_cell.angle_gamma   90.00
#
_symmetry.space_group_name_H-M   'P 1'
#
loop_
_entity.id
_entity.type
_entity.pdbx_description
1 polymer ?
#
loop_
_entity_poly.entity_id
_entity_poly.type
_entity_poly.pdbx_seq_one_letter_code
_entity_poly.pdbx_strand_id
1 'polypeptide(L)'
;MLTFRYLLALAAAVAATAAAAVAVSGVFMSNTPLLASTAASIAAGKTAHLDTPVAVRQYLAYYSYVAGRWVLTNTTGVEASSIPVYVLGLGQCPQSIQGLLGKTYTQGNATVVLTNCVLVMPWVQDSTITHYAATCRSGTDFKPETAEVEASGVKVRLVVVNC
;
A
#
# COMPACT_ATOMS: atom_id res chain seq x y z
N MET A 1 -41.39 -27.18 -9.51
CA MET A 1 -40.51 -27.96 -10.41
C MET A 1 -39.60 -26.98 -11.14
N LEU A 2 -38.32 -26.84 -10.72
CA LEU A 2 -37.33 -26.16 -11.57
C LEU A 2 -37.11 -27.03 -12.79
N THR A 3 -37.46 -26.52 -13.97
CA THR A 3 -37.26 -27.24 -15.23
C THR A 3 -35.77 -27.30 -15.57
N PHE A 4 -35.35 -28.38 -16.24
CA PHE A 4 -33.95 -28.62 -16.62
C PHE A 4 -33.28 -27.42 -17.33
N ARG A 5 -34.07 -26.63 -18.07
CA ARG A 5 -33.64 -25.39 -18.72
C ARG A 5 -33.21 -24.29 -17.74
N TYR A 6 -33.85 -24.20 -16.58
CA TYR A 6 -33.52 -23.20 -15.56
C TYR A 6 -32.20 -23.53 -14.85
N LEU A 7 -31.91 -24.82 -14.65
CA LEU A 7 -30.63 -25.27 -14.07
C LEU A 7 -29.46 -25.03 -15.03
N LEU A 8 -29.65 -25.24 -16.33
CA LEU A 8 -28.66 -24.92 -17.35
C LEU A 8 -28.37 -23.42 -17.44
N ALA A 9 -29.41 -22.58 -17.39
CA ALA A 9 -29.25 -21.12 -17.39
C ALA A 9 -28.50 -20.62 -16.16
N LEU A 10 -28.79 -21.17 -14.98
CA LEU A 10 -28.08 -20.87 -13.74
C LEU A 10 -26.60 -21.29 -13.81
N ALA A 11 -26.31 -22.49 -14.31
CA ALA A 11 -24.94 -22.96 -14.48
C ALA A 11 -24.13 -22.08 -15.45
N ALA A 12 -24.74 -21.68 -16.57
CA ALA A 12 -24.12 -20.77 -17.54
C ALA A 12 -23.87 -19.38 -16.94
N ALA A 13 -24.82 -18.84 -16.17
CA ALA A 13 -24.64 -17.56 -15.49
C ALA A 13 -23.52 -17.60 -14.46
N VAL A 14 -23.42 -18.68 -13.67
CA VAL A 14 -22.34 -18.86 -12.69
C VAL A 14 -20.99 -19.02 -13.39
N ALA A 15 -20.91 -19.76 -14.50
CA ALA A 15 -19.70 -19.91 -15.29
C ALA A 15 -19.25 -18.59 -15.93
N ALA A 16 -20.18 -17.79 -16.46
CA ALA A 16 -19.88 -16.46 -17.00
C ALA A 16 -19.36 -15.51 -15.91
N THR A 17 -19.95 -15.54 -14.72
CA THR A 17 -19.51 -14.73 -13.58
C THR A 17 -18.12 -15.15 -13.10
N ALA A 18 -17.86 -16.46 -13.03
CA ALA A 18 -16.54 -17.00 -12.68
C ALA A 18 -15.48 -16.65 -13.73
N ALA A 19 -15.82 -16.75 -15.02
CA ALA A 19 -14.93 -16.37 -16.11
C ALA A 19 -14.61 -14.87 -16.10
N ALA A 20 -15.60 -14.01 -15.81
CA ALA A 20 -15.39 -12.58 -15.64
C ALA A 20 -14.46 -12.29 -14.44
N ALA A 21 -14.65 -12.97 -13.30
CA ALA A 21 -13.79 -12.83 -12.13
C ALA A 21 -12.34 -13.28 -12.41
N VAL A 22 -12.16 -14.36 -13.16
CA VAL A 22 -10.82 -14.86 -13.56
C VAL A 22 -10.17 -13.95 -14.59
N ALA A 23 -10.92 -13.43 -15.57
CA ALA A 23 -10.40 -12.47 -16.55
C ALA A 23 -9.96 -11.17 -15.88
N VAL A 24 -10.76 -10.65 -14.95
CA VAL A 24 -10.42 -9.50 -14.11
C VAL A 24 -9.16 -9.80 -13.27
N SER A 25 -9.04 -11.00 -12.70
CA SER A 25 -7.85 -11.43 -11.94
C SER A 25 -6.59 -11.54 -12.81
N GLY A 26 -6.70 -12.02 -14.04
CA GLY A 26 -5.59 -12.18 -14.98
C GLY A 26 -4.98 -10.85 -15.43
N VAL A 27 -5.81 -9.82 -15.65
CA VAL A 27 -5.36 -8.45 -15.97
C VAL A 27 -4.61 -7.81 -14.80
N PHE A 28 -4.94 -8.17 -13.55
CA PHE A 28 -4.21 -7.66 -12.38
C PHE A 28 -2.80 -8.23 -12.23
N MET A 29 -2.53 -9.44 -12.73
CA MET A 29 -1.19 -10.05 -12.69
C MET A 29 -0.21 -9.43 -13.70
N SER A 30 -0.69 -8.84 -14.80
CA SER A 30 0.16 -8.17 -15.80
C SER A 30 0.58 -6.74 -15.42
N ASN A 31 -0.07 -6.16 -14.41
CA ASN A 31 0.09 -4.72 -14.07
C ASN A 31 1.10 -4.46 -12.94
N THR A 32 1.75 -5.47 -12.39
CA THR A 32 2.75 -5.31 -11.32
C THR A 32 3.88 -4.32 -11.66
N PRO A 33 4.43 -4.30 -12.89
CA PRO A 33 5.44 -3.30 -13.28
C PRO A 33 4.88 -1.87 -13.27
N LEU A 34 3.63 -1.69 -13.72
CA LEU A 34 2.96 -0.39 -13.71
C LEU A 34 2.71 0.07 -12.26
N LEU A 35 2.17 -0.81 -11.40
CA LEU A 35 1.99 -0.53 -9.98
C LEU A 35 3.31 -0.16 -9.29
N ALA A 36 4.41 -0.86 -9.61
CA ALA A 36 5.73 -0.57 -9.06
C ALA A 36 6.24 0.80 -9.53
N SER A 37 6.04 1.14 -10.80
CA SER A 37 6.41 2.46 -11.35
C SER A 37 5.58 3.61 -10.76
N THR A 38 4.30 3.38 -10.49
CA THR A 38 3.39 4.33 -9.82
C THR A 38 3.82 4.53 -8.38
N ALA A 39 4.08 3.45 -7.65
CA ALA A 39 4.58 3.50 -6.29
C ALA A 39 5.93 4.24 -6.21
N ALA A 40 6.86 3.99 -7.14
CA ALA A 40 8.13 4.69 -7.22
C ALA A 40 7.96 6.20 -7.51
N SER A 41 7.05 6.56 -8.42
CA SER A 41 6.71 7.95 -8.71
C SER A 41 6.15 8.66 -7.47
N ILE A 42 5.21 8.02 -6.77
CA ILE A 42 4.64 8.52 -5.51
C ILE A 42 5.72 8.66 -4.44
N ALA A 43 6.59 7.66 -4.28
CA ALA A 43 7.70 7.69 -3.34
C ALA A 43 8.67 8.85 -3.64
N ALA A 44 8.85 9.20 -4.91
CA ALA A 44 9.61 10.36 -5.36
C ALA A 44 8.84 11.70 -5.27
N GLY A 45 7.60 11.71 -4.75
CA GLY A 45 6.77 12.91 -4.64
C GLY A 45 6.20 13.41 -5.96
N LYS A 46 6.13 12.55 -6.98
CA LYS A 46 5.65 12.90 -8.32
C LYS A 46 4.23 12.41 -8.54
N THR A 47 3.46 13.18 -9.31
CA THR A 47 2.15 12.75 -9.80
C THR A 47 2.30 11.49 -10.65
N ALA A 48 1.35 10.55 -10.51
CA ALA A 48 1.30 9.33 -11.29
C ALA A 48 -0.12 9.06 -11.77
N HIS A 49 -0.26 8.54 -12.98
CA HIS A 49 -1.54 8.16 -13.58
C HIS A 49 -1.53 6.67 -13.93
N LEU A 50 -2.68 6.02 -13.77
CA LEU A 50 -2.95 4.66 -14.21
C LEU A 50 -4.25 4.65 -15.02
N ASP A 51 -4.23 4.00 -16.17
CA ASP A 51 -5.40 3.90 -17.05
C ASP A 51 -6.58 3.16 -16.40
N THR A 52 -6.29 2.29 -15.42
CA THR A 52 -7.28 1.52 -14.68
C THR A 52 -7.22 1.86 -13.19
N PRO A 53 -8.37 2.03 -12.51
CA PRO A 53 -8.39 2.31 -11.09
C PRO A 53 -7.79 1.14 -10.31
N VAL A 54 -6.97 1.47 -9.32
CA VAL A 54 -6.36 0.47 -8.43
C VAL A 54 -6.80 0.72 -7.00
N ALA A 55 -7.03 -0.36 -6.27
CA ALA A 55 -7.36 -0.28 -4.84
C ALA A 55 -6.18 0.33 -4.06
N VAL A 56 -6.52 1.13 -3.07
CA VAL A 56 -5.57 1.77 -2.16
C VAL A 56 -5.86 1.30 -0.76
N ARG A 57 -4.83 0.82 -0.08
CA ARG A 57 -4.90 0.35 1.30
C ARG A 57 -3.86 1.08 2.13
N GLN A 58 -4.22 1.41 3.37
CA GLN A 58 -3.31 1.99 4.33
C GLN A 58 -3.16 1.04 5.50
N TYR A 59 -1.93 0.90 5.98
CA TYR A 59 -1.64 0.18 7.22
C TYR A 59 -1.02 1.14 8.20
N LEU A 60 -1.64 1.26 9.37
CA LEU A 60 -1.05 1.96 10.49
C LEU A 60 0.08 1.10 11.07
N ALA A 61 1.23 1.71 11.25
CA ALA A 61 2.40 1.14 11.88
C ALA A 61 3.07 2.21 12.75
N TYR A 62 4.12 1.83 13.47
CA TYR A 62 4.86 2.72 14.34
C TYR A 62 6.34 2.53 14.14
N TYR A 63 7.09 3.62 14.04
CA TYR A 63 8.53 3.57 14.22
C TYR A 63 8.84 3.77 15.70
N SER A 64 9.51 2.78 16.30
CA SER A 64 10.02 2.86 17.67
C SER A 64 11.54 2.85 17.63
N TYR A 65 12.19 3.70 18.42
CA TYR A 65 13.64 3.69 18.56
C TYR A 65 14.04 2.77 19.71
N VAL A 66 14.63 1.62 19.41
CA VAL A 66 14.96 0.57 20.39
C VAL A 66 16.41 0.17 20.21
N ALA A 67 17.20 0.19 21.28
CA ALA A 67 18.61 -0.21 21.28
C ALA A 67 19.44 0.49 20.18
N GLY A 68 19.21 1.80 19.98
CA GLY A 68 19.96 2.61 19.02
C GLY A 68 19.54 2.46 17.56
N ARG A 69 18.40 1.81 17.27
CA ARG A 69 17.88 1.65 15.91
C ARG A 69 16.38 1.91 15.82
N TRP A 70 15.95 2.47 14.70
CA TRP A 70 14.53 2.59 14.36
C TRP A 70 13.99 1.24 13.89
N VAL A 71 12.85 0.81 14.44
CA VAL A 71 12.21 -0.45 14.03
C VAL A 71 10.74 -0.18 13.75
N LEU A 72 10.25 -0.66 12.60
CA LEU A 72 8.84 -0.58 12.24
C LEU A 72 8.06 -1.69 12.95
N THR A 73 7.01 -1.34 13.69
CA THR A 73 6.20 -2.24 14.52
C THR A 73 4.70 -2.00 14.29
N ASN A 74 3.85 -2.89 14.78
CA ASN A 74 2.39 -2.73 14.82
C ASN A 74 1.84 -2.35 16.20
N THR A 75 2.71 -2.13 17.18
CA THR A 75 2.31 -1.86 18.56
C THR A 75 2.92 -0.56 19.04
N THR A 76 2.13 0.22 19.76
CA THR A 76 2.61 1.34 20.57
C THR A 76 3.26 0.79 21.84
N GLY A 77 4.59 0.65 21.89
CA GLY A 77 5.34 0.25 23.11
C GLY A 77 6.67 -0.43 22.76
N VAL A 78 7.82 0.00 23.30
CA VAL A 78 8.24 -0.17 24.72
C VAL A 78 8.68 1.14 25.39
N GLU A 79 8.76 2.26 24.66
CA GLU A 79 9.17 3.57 25.17
C GLU A 79 8.23 4.67 24.68
N ALA A 80 8.15 5.79 25.41
CA ALA A 80 7.22 6.92 25.20
C ALA A 80 7.43 7.71 23.88
N SER A 81 8.12 7.14 22.89
CA SER A 81 8.68 7.80 21.71
C SER A 81 8.28 7.14 20.39
N SER A 82 7.23 6.31 20.36
CA SER A 82 6.77 5.67 19.12
C SER A 82 6.07 6.65 18.19
N ILE A 83 6.54 6.75 16.94
CA ILE A 83 6.02 7.69 15.94
C ILE A 83 5.03 6.96 15.03
N PRO A 84 3.76 7.38 14.97
CA PRO A 84 2.77 6.78 14.08
C PRO A 84 3.14 7.06 12.63
N VAL A 85 3.11 6.03 11.81
CA VAL A 85 3.41 6.09 10.38
C VAL A 85 2.42 5.25 9.59
N TYR A 86 2.29 5.56 8.31
CA TYR A 86 1.39 4.85 7.39
C TYR A 86 2.20 4.19 6.28
N VAL A 87 1.87 2.93 6.01
CA VAL A 87 2.31 2.18 4.84
C VAL A 87 1.23 2.35 3.77
N LEU A 88 1.62 2.79 2.58
CA LEU A 88 0.73 2.88 1.43
C LEU A 88 0.78 1.59 0.63
N GLY A 89 -0.36 0.98 0.36
CA GLY A 89 -0.50 -0.17 -0.54
C GLY A 89 -1.32 0.17 -1.76
N LEU A 90 -0.82 -0.21 -2.94
CA LEU A 90 -1.49 -0.08 -4.22
C LEU A 90 -1.77 -1.46 -4.81
N GLY A 91 -3.01 -1.67 -5.28
CA GLY A 91 -3.47 -2.94 -5.82
C GLY A 91 -4.12 -3.87 -4.78
N GLN A 92 -4.08 -5.17 -5.04
CA GLN A 92 -4.69 -6.21 -4.22
C GLN A 92 -3.78 -6.60 -3.05
N CYS A 93 -3.68 -5.70 -2.06
CA CYS A 93 -2.80 -5.89 -0.92
C CYS A 93 -3.38 -6.79 0.18
N PRO A 94 -2.54 -7.57 0.89
CA PRO A 94 -2.99 -8.51 1.91
C PRO A 94 -3.68 -7.81 3.09
N GLN A 95 -4.48 -8.52 3.88
CA GLN A 95 -5.10 -7.91 5.07
C GLN A 95 -4.06 -7.56 6.15
N SER A 96 -2.91 -8.24 6.16
CA SER A 96 -1.86 -8.08 7.15
C SER A 96 -0.49 -7.99 6.49
N ILE A 97 0.37 -7.15 7.05
CA ILE A 97 1.77 -6.96 6.65
C ILE A 97 2.74 -7.39 7.76
N GLN A 98 2.31 -8.23 8.72
CA GLN A 98 3.12 -8.61 9.89
C GLN A 98 4.52 -9.13 9.53
N GLY A 99 4.67 -9.90 8.44
CA GLY A 99 5.96 -10.41 7.97
C GLY A 99 6.94 -9.33 7.44
N LEU A 100 6.47 -8.10 7.30
CA LEU A 100 7.24 -6.93 6.88
C LEU A 100 7.56 -5.98 8.05
N LEU A 101 7.13 -6.31 9.27
CA LEU A 101 7.46 -5.58 10.49
C LEU A 101 8.76 -6.09 11.11
N GLY A 102 9.22 -5.45 12.18
CA GLY A 102 10.46 -5.80 12.89
C GLY A 102 11.73 -5.41 12.15
N LYS A 103 11.62 -4.55 11.13
CA LYS A 103 12.70 -4.13 10.24
C LYS A 103 12.80 -2.60 10.21
N THR A 104 13.95 -2.11 9.79
CA THR A 104 14.17 -0.71 9.42
C THR A 104 14.19 -0.62 7.91
N TYR A 105 13.40 0.27 7.34
CA TYR A 105 13.45 0.56 5.91
C TYR A 105 14.26 1.83 5.66
N THR A 106 14.95 1.84 4.53
CA THR A 106 15.65 2.99 3.96
C THR A 106 14.99 3.35 2.62
N GLN A 107 15.32 4.51 2.07
CA GLN A 107 14.79 4.93 0.77
C GLN A 107 15.00 3.87 -0.33
N GLY A 108 16.14 3.15 -0.29
CA GLY A 108 16.49 2.15 -1.30
C GLY A 108 15.72 0.82 -1.23
N ASN A 109 15.04 0.52 -0.11
CA ASN A 109 14.31 -0.74 0.07
C ASN A 109 12.86 -0.56 0.56
N ALA A 110 12.37 0.68 0.60
CA ALA A 110 11.03 1.02 1.06
C ALA A 110 9.91 0.51 0.13
N THR A 111 10.19 0.28 -1.14
CA THR A 111 9.21 -0.27 -2.09
C THR A 111 9.25 -1.78 -2.08
N VAL A 112 8.19 -2.41 -1.60
CA VAL A 112 8.04 -3.86 -1.54
C VAL A 112 7.01 -4.31 -2.57
N VAL A 113 7.44 -5.09 -3.55
CA VAL A 113 6.58 -5.66 -4.58
C VAL A 113 6.14 -7.06 -4.17
N LEU A 114 4.83 -7.23 -4.03
CA LEU A 114 4.14 -8.51 -3.93
C LEU A 114 3.42 -8.75 -5.27
N THR A 115 2.96 -9.99 -5.52
CA THR A 115 2.39 -10.40 -6.81
C THR A 115 1.44 -9.36 -7.44
N ASN A 116 0.40 -8.95 -6.71
CA ASN A 116 -0.61 -7.99 -7.18
C ASN A 116 -0.71 -6.73 -6.29
N CYS A 117 0.32 -6.47 -5.49
CA CYS A 117 0.34 -5.37 -4.54
C CYS A 117 1.72 -4.76 -4.45
N VAL A 118 1.79 -3.44 -4.44
CA VAL A 118 3.04 -2.73 -4.13
C VAL A 118 2.83 -1.91 -2.87
N LEU A 119 3.72 -2.11 -1.91
CA LEU A 119 3.75 -1.37 -0.67
C LEU A 119 4.87 -0.33 -0.71
N VAL A 120 4.54 0.91 -0.38
CA VAL A 120 5.51 1.95 -0.03
C VAL A 120 5.57 1.98 1.49
N MET A 121 6.58 1.28 2.02
CA MET A 121 6.88 1.22 3.44
C MET A 121 7.37 2.59 3.91
N PRO A 122 7.13 3.01 5.16
CA PRO A 122 7.76 4.18 5.72
C PRO A 122 9.25 3.89 5.95
N TRP A 123 10.13 4.85 5.70
CA TRP A 123 11.58 4.68 5.87
C TRP A 123 12.20 5.77 6.71
N VAL A 124 13.42 5.49 7.18
CA VAL A 124 14.24 6.43 7.93
C VAL A 124 15.51 6.74 7.15
N GLN A 125 15.86 8.02 7.08
CA GLN A 125 17.12 8.51 6.51
C GLN A 125 17.54 9.80 7.21
N ASP A 126 18.79 9.88 7.69
CA ASP A 126 19.36 11.08 8.29
C ASP A 126 18.43 11.76 9.33
N SER A 127 17.89 10.96 10.26
CA SER A 127 16.91 11.37 11.28
C SER A 127 15.56 11.89 10.76
N THR A 128 15.28 11.68 9.48
CA THR A 128 13.99 11.95 8.85
C THR A 128 13.22 10.64 8.64
N ILE A 129 12.02 10.56 9.19
CA ILE A 129 11.06 9.47 8.94
C ILE A 129 10.11 9.93 7.83
N THR A 130 10.10 9.24 6.70
CA THR A 130 9.15 9.50 5.60
C THR A 130 8.07 8.42 5.58
N HIS A 131 6.80 8.82 5.50
CA HIS A 131 5.67 7.91 5.42
C HIS A 131 4.56 8.44 4.51
N TYR A 132 3.61 7.57 4.16
CA TYR A 132 2.63 7.83 3.10
C TYR A 132 1.22 7.56 3.59
N ALA A 133 0.36 8.57 3.55
CA ALA A 133 -1.07 8.42 3.80
C ALA A 133 -1.85 8.75 2.54
N ALA A 134 -2.91 8.01 2.26
CA ALA A 134 -3.80 8.28 1.12
C ALA A 134 -5.12 8.87 1.61
N THR A 135 -5.73 9.73 0.81
CA THR A 135 -7.08 10.27 1.08
C THR A 135 -8.17 9.44 0.41
N CYS A 136 -7.80 8.49 -0.45
CA CYS A 136 -8.71 7.63 -1.21
C CYS A 136 -8.60 6.15 -0.82
N ARG A 137 -9.59 5.34 -1.25
CA ARG A 137 -9.58 3.87 -1.18
C ARG A 137 -9.35 3.19 -2.53
N SER A 138 -9.41 3.95 -3.61
CA SER A 138 -9.16 3.52 -4.99
C SER A 138 -8.93 4.77 -5.84
N GLY A 139 -8.09 4.70 -6.87
CA GLY A 139 -7.85 5.84 -7.76
C GLY A 139 -7.06 5.50 -9.02
N THR A 140 -7.07 6.43 -9.97
CA THR A 140 -6.28 6.43 -11.21
C THR A 140 -5.19 7.49 -11.17
N ASP A 141 -5.49 8.63 -10.56
CA ASP A 141 -4.63 9.81 -10.51
C ASP A 141 -4.12 10.02 -9.10
N PHE A 142 -2.82 9.86 -8.90
CA PHE A 142 -2.17 10.00 -7.60
C PHE A 142 -1.35 11.27 -7.59
N LYS A 143 -1.69 12.19 -6.68
CA LYS A 143 -1.04 13.50 -6.50
C LYS A 143 -0.44 13.58 -5.09
N PRO A 144 0.87 13.30 -4.94
CA PRO A 144 1.54 13.40 -3.65
C PRO A 144 1.80 14.86 -3.26
N GLU A 145 1.49 15.20 -2.02
CA GLU A 145 1.79 16.48 -1.39
C GLU A 145 2.55 16.23 -0.10
N THR A 146 3.64 16.97 0.13
CA THR A 146 4.52 16.74 1.28
C THR A 146 4.24 17.74 2.38
N ALA A 147 4.07 17.25 3.59
CA ALA A 147 4.07 18.02 4.82
C ALA A 147 5.20 17.51 5.73
N GLU A 148 5.91 18.43 6.39
CA GLU A 148 7.01 18.09 7.29
C GLU A 148 6.77 18.74 8.65
N VAL A 149 7.05 18.00 9.71
CA VAL A 149 7.05 18.50 11.08
C VAL A 149 8.31 17.98 11.78
N GLU A 150 8.91 18.80 12.62
CA GLU A 150 10.03 18.37 13.46
C GLU A 150 9.57 18.34 14.92
N ALA A 151 9.84 17.22 15.60
CA ALA A 151 9.54 17.06 17.01
C ALA A 151 10.67 16.28 17.68
N SER A 152 11.22 16.84 18.75
CA SER A 152 12.27 16.20 19.57
C SER A 152 13.51 15.75 18.75
N GLY A 153 13.92 16.55 17.76
CA GLY A 153 15.09 16.27 16.91
C GLY A 153 14.88 15.19 15.85
N VAL A 154 13.63 14.71 15.69
CA VAL A 154 13.22 13.81 14.61
C VAL A 154 12.34 14.59 13.65
N LYS A 155 12.71 14.57 12.36
CA LYS A 155 11.90 15.15 11.30
C LYS A 155 10.95 14.09 10.78
N VAL A 156 9.65 14.36 10.79
CA VAL A 156 8.62 13.48 10.24
C VAL A 156 8.06 14.12 8.98
N ARG A 157 8.28 13.45 7.85
CA ARG A 157 7.76 13.80 6.53
C ARG A 157 6.57 12.91 6.21
N LEU A 158 5.39 13.52 6.16
CA LEU A 158 4.18 12.89 5.66
C LEU A 158 3.99 13.25 4.19
N VAL A 159 3.88 12.24 3.34
CA VAL A 159 3.42 12.40 1.96
C VAL A 159 1.95 12.01 1.90
N VAL A 160 1.08 13.01 1.71
CA VAL A 160 -0.36 12.81 1.50
C VAL A 160 -0.59 12.55 0.03
N VAL A 161 -1.16 11.39 -0.31
CA VAL A 161 -1.46 10.99 -1.67
C VAL A 161 -2.94 11.23 -1.94
N ASN A 162 -3.22 12.25 -2.73
CA ASN A 162 -4.56 12.55 -3.21
C ASN A 162 -4.87 11.73 -4.46
N CYS A 163 -6.08 11.17 -4.47
CA CYS A 163 -6.65 10.32 -5.49
C CYS A 163 -8.18 10.36 -5.31
#